data_AF-A0A550HT99-F1
#
_entry.id   AF-A0A550HT99-F1
#
_cell.length_a   1.000
_cell.length_b   1.000
_cell.length_c   1.000
_cell.angle_alpha   90.00
_cell.angle_beta   90.00
_cell.angle_gamma   90.00
#
_symmetry.space_group_name_H-M   'P 1'
#
loop_
_entity.id
_entity.type
_entity.pdbx_description
1 polymer ?
#
loop_
_entity_poly.entity_id
_entity_poly.type
_entity_poly.pdbx_seq_one_letter_code
_entity_poly.pdbx_strand_id
1 'polypeptide(L)'
;MSLVAYFSQIRVSAQGSVQNSSYVSETFIPVNGSIDTTAGNIYEANLTTTDKTYRWVGVWGSVTGTLSLKTTTDFFYIWYNSTVTQDSVLYFTTDPTGIDVTEFNVTNNSHLDQADTAYGYAGTVTDRIENTYTSSGTFQSPSMETGITVNTTTLQSATWTNYFLRKTNGNIATTNDIVWAVEVEPGQTAFNGISTDYEILLPENEEVGDGEGVITTYYIWFEMH
;
A
#
# COMPACT_ATOMS: atom_id res chain seq x y z
N MET A 1 -23.93 7.84 9.07
CA MET A 1 -23.19 9.07 9.44
C MET A 1 -21.82 8.60 9.86
N SER A 2 -20.88 8.56 8.92
CA SER A 2 -19.55 8.01 9.16
C SER A 2 -18.63 9.11 9.68
N LEU A 3 -17.75 8.76 10.63
CA LEU A 3 -16.72 9.66 11.11
C LEU A 3 -15.41 9.34 10.39
N VAL A 4 -14.88 10.32 9.66
CA VAL A 4 -13.53 10.26 9.11
C VAL A 4 -12.59 10.91 10.13
N ALA A 5 -11.65 10.14 10.65
CA ALA A 5 -10.65 10.62 11.61
C ALA A 5 -9.26 10.68 10.97
N TYR A 6 -8.53 11.76 11.26
CA TYR A 6 -7.18 12.01 10.75
C TYR A 6 -6.14 11.41 11.70
N PHE A 7 -5.25 10.56 11.19
CA PHE A 7 -4.19 9.97 12.00
C PHE A 7 -2.83 10.09 11.31
N SER A 8 -2.07 11.11 11.73
CA SER A 8 -0.62 11.23 11.59
C SER A 8 -0.02 11.19 10.16
N GLN A 9 1.23 11.64 10.05
CA GLN A 9 2.04 11.47 8.85
C GLN A 9 2.86 10.19 9.03
N ILE A 10 2.78 9.26 8.08
CA ILE A 10 3.77 8.18 7.99
C ILE A 10 4.73 8.52 6.86
N ARG A 11 6.02 8.62 7.23
CA ARG A 11 7.10 8.62 6.25
C ARG A 11 7.45 7.16 6.04
N VAL A 12 7.17 6.68 4.84
CA VAL A 12 7.55 5.33 4.47
C VAL A 12 8.82 5.43 3.65
N SER A 13 9.83 4.70 4.06
CA SER A 13 11.06 4.51 3.30
C SER A 13 11.34 3.01 3.34
N ALA A 14 11.86 2.43 2.26
CA ALA A 14 12.26 1.03 2.29
C ALA A 14 13.50 0.88 3.19
N GLN A 15 13.29 0.74 4.51
CA GLN A 15 14.40 0.57 5.44
C GLN A 15 14.94 -0.86 5.37
N GLY A 16 15.93 -1.05 4.52
CA GLY A 16 16.95 -2.08 4.72
C GLY A 16 17.77 -1.75 5.96
N SER A 17 17.31 -2.16 7.15
CA SER A 17 18.11 -2.05 8.38
C SER A 17 19.30 -3.02 8.31
N VAL A 18 20.49 -2.47 8.05
CA VAL A 18 21.76 -3.07 8.47
C VAL A 18 22.46 -2.02 9.31
N GLN A 19 22.54 -2.22 10.63
CA GLN A 19 23.57 -1.54 11.40
C GLN A 19 24.92 -2.07 10.93
N ASN A 20 25.69 -1.26 10.20
CA ASN A 20 27.13 -1.46 10.20
C ASN A 20 27.92 -0.16 10.08
N SER A 21 28.89 -0.06 10.96
CA SER A 21 29.92 0.96 10.99
C SER A 21 30.60 1.10 9.62
N SER A 22 30.76 2.34 9.17
CA SER A 22 31.74 2.80 8.17
C SER A 22 31.52 2.36 6.72
N TYR A 23 30.96 3.30 5.94
CA TYR A 23 31.08 3.49 4.48
C TYR A 23 31.53 2.29 3.62
N VAL A 24 30.56 1.62 2.98
CA VAL A 24 30.75 0.90 1.71
C VAL A 24 29.46 0.95 0.89
N SER A 25 29.61 1.22 -0.41
CA SER A 25 28.57 1.26 -1.45
C SER A 25 27.36 0.34 -1.20
N GLU A 26 26.14 0.89 -1.24
CA GLU A 26 24.86 0.15 -1.18
C GLU A 26 24.50 -0.53 -2.52
N THR A 27 25.49 -0.71 -3.39
CA THR A 27 25.35 -1.56 -4.56
C THR A 27 25.44 -2.99 -4.08
N PHE A 28 24.32 -3.72 -4.08
CA PHE A 28 24.39 -5.18 -4.10
C PHE A 28 25.11 -5.56 -5.41
N ILE A 29 26.40 -5.84 -5.30
CA ILE A 29 27.14 -6.48 -6.38
C ILE A 29 26.82 -7.96 -6.22
N PRO A 30 26.04 -8.58 -7.13
CA PRO A 30 25.85 -10.02 -7.08
C PRO A 30 27.24 -10.67 -7.12
N VAL A 31 27.52 -11.53 -6.14
CA VAL A 31 28.68 -12.41 -6.23
C VAL A 31 28.38 -13.36 -7.38
N ASN A 32 28.95 -13.09 -8.55
CA ASN A 32 29.02 -14.09 -9.61
C ASN A 32 29.75 -15.30 -9.03
N GLY A 33 28.99 -16.32 -8.64
CA GLY A 33 29.56 -17.65 -8.41
C GLY A 33 29.87 -18.26 -9.76
N SER A 34 31.11 -18.62 -10.02
CA SER A 34 31.41 -19.63 -11.04
C SER A 34 31.18 -21.01 -10.42
N ILE A 35 30.56 -21.91 -11.18
CA ILE A 35 30.67 -23.34 -10.90
C ILE A 35 31.86 -23.82 -11.72
N ASP A 36 33.02 -23.94 -11.08
CA ASP A 36 34.19 -24.52 -11.72
C ASP A 36 33.95 -26.02 -11.92
N THR A 37 33.86 -26.46 -13.19
CA THR A 37 33.78 -27.88 -13.52
C THR A 37 35.09 -28.33 -14.17
N THR A 38 35.85 -29.17 -13.47
CA THR A 38 37.17 -29.61 -13.94
C THR A 38 37.09 -30.83 -14.87
N ALA A 39 35.95 -31.54 -14.87
CA ALA A 39 35.48 -32.52 -15.85
C ALA A 39 34.14 -33.12 -15.37
N GLY A 40 33.16 -33.31 -16.27
CA GLY A 40 31.86 -33.93 -15.98
C GLY A 40 30.69 -33.23 -16.68
N ASN A 41 29.55 -33.92 -16.83
CA ASN A 41 28.30 -33.33 -17.33
C ASN A 41 27.52 -32.73 -16.16
N ILE A 42 27.10 -31.46 -16.28
CA ILE A 42 26.01 -30.90 -15.45
C ILE A 42 24.71 -31.39 -16.07
N TYR A 43 23.98 -32.27 -15.37
CA TYR A 43 22.71 -32.78 -15.88
C TYR A 43 21.51 -31.90 -15.48
N GLU A 44 21.62 -31.12 -14.39
CA GLU A 44 20.61 -30.16 -13.95
C GLU A 44 21.25 -29.13 -12.98
N ALA A 45 20.87 -27.86 -13.10
CA ALA A 45 21.24 -26.79 -12.18
C ALA A 45 20.04 -25.87 -11.97
N ASN A 46 19.60 -25.72 -10.72
CA ASN A 46 18.50 -24.84 -10.34
C ASN A 46 19.06 -23.68 -9.53
N LEU A 47 19.01 -22.47 -10.11
CA LEU A 47 19.40 -21.23 -9.45
C LEU A 47 18.13 -20.47 -9.05
N THR A 48 17.97 -20.21 -7.76
CA THR A 48 16.89 -19.37 -7.24
C THR A 48 17.49 -18.09 -6.69
N THR A 49 17.17 -16.96 -7.32
CA THR A 49 17.50 -15.62 -6.81
C THR A 49 16.22 -14.95 -6.33
N THR A 50 16.23 -14.44 -5.10
CA THR A 50 15.15 -13.59 -4.57
C THR A 50 15.65 -12.15 -4.60
N ASP A 51 15.10 -11.35 -5.51
CA ASP A 51 15.35 -9.90 -5.51
C ASP A 51 14.27 -9.19 -4.70
N LYS A 52 14.63 -8.13 -3.98
CA LYS A 52 13.69 -7.31 -3.24
C LYS A 52 13.41 -6.06 -4.07
N THR A 53 12.16 -5.82 -4.38
CA THR A 53 11.76 -4.59 -5.07
C THR A 53 11.83 -3.38 -4.12
N TYR A 54 12.31 -2.25 -4.65
CA TYR A 54 12.30 -0.94 -4.00
C TYR A 54 11.05 -0.12 -4.33
N ARG A 55 10.14 -0.67 -5.16
CA ARG A 55 8.93 0.01 -5.65
C ARG A 55 7.72 -0.23 -4.76
N TRP A 56 7.82 -1.09 -3.77
CA TRP A 56 6.70 -1.43 -2.91
C TRP A 56 7.08 -1.40 -1.45
N VAL A 57 6.13 -0.97 -0.64
CA VAL A 57 6.21 -1.09 0.80
C VAL A 57 4.92 -1.68 1.35
N GLY A 58 5.09 -2.73 2.17
CA GLY A 58 4.01 -3.26 2.98
C GLY A 58 3.85 -2.44 4.26
N VAL A 59 2.63 -2.07 4.60
CA VAL A 59 2.27 -1.45 5.88
C VAL A 59 1.20 -2.30 6.54
N TRP A 60 1.38 -2.63 7.80
CA TRP A 60 0.45 -3.46 8.56
C TRP A 60 0.34 -2.94 9.99
N GLY A 61 -0.82 -3.16 10.61
CA GLY A 61 -1.00 -2.82 12.02
C GLY A 61 -2.39 -3.14 12.57
N SER A 62 -2.50 -3.02 13.89
CA SER A 62 -3.79 -3.04 14.58
C SER A 62 -4.40 -1.65 14.59
N VAL A 63 -5.73 -1.58 14.51
CA VAL A 63 -6.49 -0.34 14.59
C VAL A 63 -7.30 -0.35 15.88
N THR A 64 -7.09 0.65 16.71
CA THR A 64 -7.90 0.89 17.91
C THR A 64 -8.44 2.31 17.85
N GLY A 65 -9.74 2.50 18.08
CA GLY A 65 -10.36 3.82 18.06
C GLY A 65 -11.60 3.86 18.95
N THR A 66 -11.97 5.07 19.37
CA THR A 66 -13.23 5.31 20.07
C THR A 66 -14.02 6.39 19.34
N LEU A 67 -15.31 6.15 19.11
CA LEU A 67 -16.20 7.17 18.59
C LEU A 67 -16.73 7.97 19.78
N SER A 68 -16.60 9.29 19.74
CA SER A 68 -17.15 10.15 20.79
C SER A 68 -17.93 11.31 20.21
N LEU A 69 -19.12 11.55 20.77
CA LEU A 69 -19.91 12.73 20.51
C LEU A 69 -19.42 13.83 21.44
N LYS A 70 -18.79 14.86 20.87
CA LYS A 70 -18.21 15.97 21.63
C LYS A 70 -19.24 17.08 21.86
N THR A 71 -19.18 17.71 23.03
CA THR A 71 -19.80 19.01 23.33
C THR A 71 -18.76 20.13 23.22
N THR A 72 -19.12 21.38 23.53
CA THR A 72 -18.17 22.51 23.54
C THR A 72 -17.03 22.34 24.55
N THR A 73 -17.21 21.58 25.63
CA THR A 73 -16.21 21.45 26.72
C THR A 73 -15.89 20.01 27.14
N ASP A 74 -16.73 19.03 26.81
CA ASP A 74 -16.59 17.63 27.26
C ASP A 74 -17.13 16.64 26.19
N PHE A 75 -17.11 15.33 26.46
CA PHE A 75 -17.79 14.31 25.66
C PHE A 75 -19.23 14.13 26.15
N PHE A 76 -20.20 14.29 25.25
CA PHE A 76 -21.60 13.96 25.53
C PHE A 76 -21.80 12.45 25.65
N TYR A 77 -21.15 11.69 24.77
CA TYR A 77 -21.27 10.24 24.70
C TYR A 77 -20.01 9.64 24.09
N ILE A 78 -19.60 8.47 24.59
CA ILE A 78 -18.48 7.70 24.02
C ILE A 78 -19.03 6.32 23.70
N TRP A 79 -18.98 5.94 22.43
CA TRP A 79 -19.14 4.57 22.01
C TRP A 79 -17.79 3.88 22.14
N TYR A 80 -17.64 3.07 23.18
CA TYR A 80 -16.50 2.19 23.35
C TYR A 80 -16.66 1.00 22.41
N ASN A 81 -16.23 1.14 21.15
CA ASN A 81 -15.90 -0.04 20.36
C ASN A 81 -14.47 -0.44 20.76
N SER A 82 -14.34 -1.49 21.55
CA SER A 82 -13.03 -2.06 21.90
C SER A 82 -12.35 -2.73 20.71
N THR A 83 -13.06 -2.88 19.58
CA THR A 83 -12.56 -3.49 18.36
C THR A 83 -13.13 -2.74 17.17
N VAL A 84 -12.26 -2.35 16.24
CA VAL A 84 -12.65 -1.91 14.91
C VAL A 84 -13.35 -3.06 14.21
N THR A 85 -14.43 -2.76 13.51
CA THR A 85 -15.27 -3.74 12.82
C THR A 85 -14.68 -4.08 11.45
N GLN A 86 -15.07 -5.24 10.91
CA GLN A 86 -14.64 -5.74 9.59
C GLN A 86 -15.03 -4.79 8.42
N ASP A 87 -16.00 -3.92 8.65
CA ASP A 87 -16.51 -2.99 7.63
C ASP A 87 -15.79 -1.63 7.65
N SER A 88 -14.81 -1.44 8.54
CA SER A 88 -14.04 -0.19 8.58
C SER A 88 -12.96 -0.17 7.49
N VAL A 89 -12.60 1.01 7.01
CA VAL A 89 -11.67 1.16 5.87
C VAL A 89 -10.53 2.11 6.23
N LEU A 90 -9.30 1.72 5.91
CA LEU A 90 -8.15 2.62 5.90
C LEU A 90 -7.87 3.11 4.49
N TYR A 91 -7.51 4.38 4.37
CA TYR A 91 -7.13 5.02 3.13
C TYR A 91 -5.75 5.66 3.27
N PHE A 92 -4.97 5.58 2.19
CA PHE A 92 -3.62 6.09 2.09
C PHE A 92 -3.53 6.92 0.81
N THR A 93 -3.08 8.16 0.92
CA THR A 93 -2.88 9.05 -0.24
C THR A 93 -1.67 9.93 -0.03
N THR A 94 -1.02 10.36 -1.12
CA THR A 94 0.04 11.37 -1.02
C THR A 94 -0.53 12.79 -0.92
N ASP A 95 -1.84 12.97 -1.09
CA ASP A 95 -2.48 14.28 -1.01
C ASP A 95 -2.71 14.73 0.46
N PRO A 96 -2.08 15.83 0.91
CA PRO A 96 -2.27 16.34 2.25
C PRO A 96 -3.65 16.97 2.51
N THR A 97 -4.43 17.29 1.47
CA THR A 97 -5.73 17.96 1.67
C THR A 97 -6.83 17.03 2.14
N GLY A 98 -6.59 15.71 2.09
CA GLY A 98 -7.48 14.68 2.57
C GLY A 98 -8.28 13.97 1.51
N ILE A 99 -9.23 13.14 1.94
CA ILE A 99 -10.07 12.31 1.09
C ILE A 99 -11.54 12.75 1.22
N ASP A 100 -12.25 12.71 0.10
CA ASP A 100 -13.71 12.70 0.09
C ASP A 100 -14.14 11.41 -0.64
N VAL A 101 -14.68 10.47 0.12
CA VAL A 101 -15.09 9.15 -0.39
C VAL A 101 -16.24 9.26 -1.39
N THR A 102 -17.00 10.36 -1.38
CA THR A 102 -18.08 10.60 -2.34
C THR A 102 -17.56 11.01 -3.72
N GLU A 103 -16.29 11.40 -3.81
CA GLU A 103 -15.63 11.75 -5.07
C GLU A 103 -14.89 10.56 -5.71
N PHE A 104 -14.86 9.41 -5.04
CA PHE A 104 -14.21 8.22 -5.60
C PHE A 104 -14.93 7.74 -6.87
N ASN A 105 -14.14 7.35 -7.85
CA ASN A 105 -14.62 6.95 -9.16
C ASN A 105 -14.07 5.59 -9.59
N VAL A 106 -14.77 4.95 -10.53
CA VAL A 106 -14.36 3.68 -11.12
C VAL A 106 -12.95 3.76 -11.71
N THR A 107 -12.17 2.71 -11.54
CA THR A 107 -10.81 2.59 -12.10
C THR A 107 -10.74 1.46 -13.13
N ASN A 108 -9.71 1.49 -13.98
CA ASN A 108 -9.43 0.48 -15.01
C ASN A 108 -7.93 0.49 -15.35
N ASN A 109 -7.48 -0.40 -16.23
CA ASN A 109 -6.05 -0.53 -16.56
C ASN A 109 -5.41 0.77 -17.09
N SER A 110 -6.13 1.59 -17.84
CA SER A 110 -5.56 2.87 -18.29
C SER A 110 -5.23 3.82 -17.14
N HIS A 111 -5.96 3.72 -16.03
CA HIS A 111 -5.65 4.47 -14.81
C HIS A 111 -4.45 3.87 -14.05
N LEU A 112 -4.24 2.55 -14.12
CA LEU A 112 -3.05 1.92 -13.57
C LEU A 112 -1.78 2.36 -14.34
N ASP A 113 -1.85 2.44 -15.66
CA ASP A 113 -0.75 2.98 -16.50
C ASP A 113 -0.44 4.45 -16.15
N GLN A 114 -1.49 5.26 -15.91
CA GLN A 114 -1.33 6.64 -15.46
C GLN A 114 -0.72 6.72 -14.06
N ALA A 115 -1.08 5.80 -13.15
CA ALA A 115 -0.46 5.70 -11.84
C ALA A 115 1.02 5.30 -11.93
N ASP A 116 1.37 4.33 -12.78
CA ASP A 116 2.77 3.99 -13.07
C ASP A 116 3.55 5.22 -13.50
N THR A 117 2.99 6.01 -14.43
CA THR A 117 3.60 7.26 -14.89
C THR A 117 3.75 8.28 -13.76
N ALA A 118 2.73 8.43 -12.90
CA ALA A 118 2.74 9.37 -11.79
C ALA A 118 3.77 8.99 -10.71
N TYR A 119 3.98 7.70 -10.47
CA TYR A 119 5.01 7.18 -9.57
C TYR A 119 6.39 7.05 -10.21
N GLY A 120 6.51 7.30 -11.52
CA GLY A 120 7.77 7.28 -12.25
C GLY A 120 8.22 5.88 -12.68
N TYR A 121 7.34 4.88 -12.70
CA TYR A 121 7.71 3.51 -13.07
C TYR A 121 7.84 3.37 -14.58
N ALA A 122 8.99 2.87 -15.03
CA ALA A 122 9.17 2.52 -16.43
C ALA A 122 8.25 1.36 -16.83
N GLY A 123 7.56 1.47 -17.97
CA GLY A 123 6.61 0.44 -18.43
C GLY A 123 7.22 -0.94 -18.73
N THR A 124 8.54 -1.07 -18.67
CA THR A 124 9.27 -2.34 -18.83
C THR A 124 9.50 -3.08 -17.50
N VAL A 125 9.26 -2.44 -16.35
CA VAL A 125 9.49 -3.09 -15.06
C VAL A 125 8.33 -4.05 -14.74
N THR A 126 8.67 -5.23 -14.25
CA THR A 126 7.71 -6.34 -14.10
C THR A 126 6.78 -6.16 -12.90
N ASP A 127 7.23 -5.46 -11.88
CA ASP A 127 6.54 -5.21 -10.60
C ASP A 127 5.85 -3.85 -10.56
N ARG A 128 5.53 -3.24 -11.70
CA ARG A 128 4.78 -1.97 -11.76
C ARG A 128 3.34 -2.10 -11.25
N ILE A 129 2.67 -0.98 -10.99
CA ILE A 129 1.30 -0.91 -10.47
C ILE A 129 0.33 -1.66 -11.39
N GLU A 130 0.43 -1.47 -12.71
CA GLU A 130 -0.44 -2.16 -13.69
C GLU A 130 -0.34 -3.69 -13.58
N ASN A 131 0.85 -4.21 -13.27
CA ASN A 131 1.10 -5.65 -13.15
C ASN A 131 0.74 -6.21 -11.76
N THR A 132 0.62 -5.35 -10.76
CA THR A 132 0.29 -5.74 -9.37
C THR A 132 -1.21 -5.66 -9.10
N TYR A 133 -1.90 -4.62 -9.55
CA TYR A 133 -3.34 -4.38 -9.33
C TYR A 133 -4.21 -4.88 -10.50
N THR A 134 -3.96 -6.12 -10.91
CA THR A 134 -4.52 -6.73 -12.14
C THR A 134 -5.97 -7.20 -12.03
N SER A 135 -6.50 -7.29 -10.81
CA SER A 135 -7.88 -7.73 -10.57
C SER A 135 -8.85 -6.55 -10.55
N SER A 136 -10.14 -6.84 -10.55
CA SER A 136 -11.20 -5.87 -10.33
C SER A 136 -12.13 -6.33 -9.22
N GLY A 137 -12.49 -5.43 -8.31
CA GLY A 137 -13.41 -5.67 -7.21
C GLY A 137 -14.46 -4.57 -7.11
N THR A 138 -15.47 -4.77 -6.27
CA THR A 138 -16.40 -3.70 -5.87
C THR A 138 -15.88 -3.12 -4.56
N PHE A 139 -15.49 -1.86 -4.58
CA PHE A 139 -15.17 -1.11 -3.37
C PHE A 139 -16.43 -0.43 -2.83
N GLN A 140 -16.67 -0.56 -1.53
CA GLN A 140 -17.84 0.01 -0.85
C GLN A 140 -17.40 0.69 0.45
N SER A 141 -17.32 2.01 0.45
CA SER A 141 -17.10 2.79 1.68
C SER A 141 -18.36 2.74 2.58
N PRO A 142 -18.20 2.72 3.91
CA PRO A 142 -19.30 2.90 4.86
C PRO A 142 -20.16 4.16 4.65
N SER A 143 -19.61 5.21 4.03
CA SER A 143 -20.31 6.47 3.72
C SER A 143 -21.00 6.46 2.35
N MET A 144 -20.81 5.42 1.53
CA MET A 144 -21.39 5.34 0.20
C MET A 144 -22.64 4.46 0.22
N GLU A 145 -23.66 4.83 -0.53
CA GLU A 145 -24.88 4.01 -0.68
C GLU A 145 -24.71 2.92 -1.77
N THR A 146 -23.69 3.05 -2.63
CA THR A 146 -23.47 2.15 -3.76
C THR A 146 -21.98 2.00 -4.01
N GLY A 147 -21.53 0.75 -4.16
CA GLY A 147 -20.14 0.44 -4.43
C GLY A 147 -19.74 0.80 -5.86
N ILE A 148 -18.43 0.96 -6.04
CA ILE A 148 -17.82 1.27 -7.33
C ILE A 148 -16.87 0.14 -7.75
N THR A 149 -16.82 -0.16 -9.05
CA THR A 149 -15.86 -1.13 -9.58
C THR A 149 -14.49 -0.48 -9.71
N VAL A 150 -13.49 -1.10 -9.09
CA VAL A 150 -12.13 -0.59 -9.03
C VAL A 150 -11.12 -1.70 -9.21
N ASN A 151 -9.89 -1.34 -9.61
CA ASN A 151 -8.78 -2.27 -9.66
C ASN A 151 -8.36 -2.69 -8.25
N THR A 152 -7.95 -3.93 -8.10
CA THR A 152 -7.58 -4.53 -6.83
C THR A 152 -6.39 -5.48 -6.94
N THR A 153 -5.78 -5.76 -5.79
CA THR A 153 -4.88 -6.89 -5.61
C THR A 153 -5.15 -7.57 -4.27
N THR A 154 -4.70 -8.82 -4.13
CA THR A 154 -4.78 -9.59 -2.89
C THR A 154 -3.37 -10.08 -2.55
N LEU A 155 -2.92 -9.84 -1.32
CA LEU A 155 -1.58 -10.17 -0.88
C LEU A 155 -1.46 -11.68 -0.60
N GLN A 156 -0.30 -12.27 -0.92
CA GLN A 156 -0.12 -13.72 -1.09
C GLN A 156 -0.24 -14.60 0.18
N SER A 157 -0.67 -14.03 1.29
CA SER A 157 -0.83 -14.72 2.58
C SER A 157 -2.03 -14.24 3.39
N ALA A 158 -2.86 -13.37 2.82
CA ALA A 158 -3.92 -12.71 3.57
C ALA A 158 -5.23 -12.54 2.80
N THR A 159 -6.30 -12.31 3.56
CA THR A 159 -7.65 -12.05 3.04
C THR A 159 -7.88 -10.59 2.65
N TRP A 160 -6.95 -9.68 2.95
CA TRP A 160 -7.12 -8.26 2.66
C TRP A 160 -7.12 -7.98 1.17
N THR A 161 -8.19 -7.34 0.72
CA THR A 161 -8.26 -6.76 -0.61
C THR A 161 -7.69 -5.34 -0.56
N ASN A 162 -6.69 -5.10 -1.40
CA ASN A 162 -6.09 -3.79 -1.58
C ASN A 162 -6.75 -3.13 -2.79
N TYR A 163 -7.29 -1.94 -2.60
CA TYR A 163 -8.06 -1.21 -3.60
C TYR A 163 -7.27 -0.04 -4.16
N PHE A 164 -7.30 0.12 -5.49
CA PHE A 164 -6.78 1.27 -6.20
C PHE A 164 -7.93 2.19 -6.61
N LEU A 165 -7.99 3.35 -5.96
CA LEU A 165 -9.04 4.36 -6.13
C LEU A 165 -8.44 5.63 -6.74
N ARG A 166 -9.28 6.39 -7.45
CA ARG A 166 -8.96 7.75 -7.90
C ARG A 166 -9.88 8.76 -7.22
N LYS A 167 -9.32 9.90 -6.83
CA LYS A 167 -10.05 10.98 -6.13
C LYS A 167 -11.01 11.75 -7.01
N THR A 168 -10.76 11.82 -8.31
CA THR A 168 -11.57 12.64 -9.22
C THR A 168 -11.97 11.85 -10.46
N ASN A 169 -13.00 12.34 -11.16
CA ASN A 169 -13.48 11.73 -12.40
C ASN A 169 -12.56 11.99 -13.62
N GLY A 170 -11.34 12.51 -13.40
CA GLY A 170 -10.36 12.78 -14.43
C GLY A 170 -9.33 11.66 -14.65
N ASN A 171 -8.38 11.93 -15.54
CA ASN A 171 -7.13 11.18 -15.61
C ASN A 171 -6.30 11.46 -14.36
N ILE A 172 -5.50 10.48 -13.95
CA ILE A 172 -4.48 10.63 -12.92
C ILE A 172 -3.32 11.41 -13.54
N ALA A 173 -3.01 12.58 -12.98
CA ALA A 173 -1.90 13.42 -13.42
C ALA A 173 -0.73 13.36 -12.42
N THR A 174 -1.03 13.15 -11.15
CA THR A 174 -0.05 13.10 -10.06
C THR A 174 -0.40 12.01 -9.05
N THR A 175 0.54 11.67 -8.16
CA THR A 175 0.27 10.71 -7.08
C THR A 175 -0.84 11.17 -6.13
N ASN A 176 -1.10 12.49 -6.05
CA ASN A 176 -2.17 13.05 -5.22
C ASN A 176 -3.57 12.71 -5.74
N ASP A 177 -3.71 12.31 -7.00
CA ASP A 177 -5.01 11.91 -7.56
C ASP A 177 -5.42 10.48 -7.15
N ILE A 178 -4.52 9.77 -6.44
CA ILE A 178 -4.61 8.34 -6.13
C ILE A 178 -4.91 8.15 -4.64
N VAL A 179 -5.77 7.17 -4.35
CA VAL A 179 -6.02 6.66 -3.00
C VAL A 179 -5.87 5.14 -3.02
N TRP A 180 -5.08 4.63 -2.09
CA TRP A 180 -4.98 3.21 -1.80
C TRP A 180 -5.87 2.91 -0.59
N ALA A 181 -6.69 1.87 -0.67
CA ALA A 181 -7.55 1.51 0.45
C ALA A 181 -7.43 0.03 0.81
N VAL A 182 -7.71 -0.28 2.08
CA VAL A 182 -7.81 -1.64 2.58
C VAL A 182 -8.93 -1.71 3.61
N GLU A 183 -9.75 -2.76 3.51
CA GLU A 183 -10.76 -3.07 4.50
C GLU A 183 -10.10 -3.71 5.73
N VAL A 184 -10.56 -3.32 6.91
CA VAL A 184 -10.07 -3.89 8.17
C VAL A 184 -10.60 -5.31 8.30
N GLU A 185 -9.72 -6.26 8.60
CA GLU A 185 -10.07 -7.64 8.92
C GLU A 185 -9.37 -8.02 10.23
N PRO A 186 -10.04 -7.87 11.39
CA PRO A 186 -9.40 -8.05 12.68
C PRO A 186 -8.87 -9.47 12.89
N GLY A 187 -7.67 -9.57 13.46
CA GLY A 187 -7.09 -10.85 13.87
C GLY A 187 -6.57 -11.73 12.72
N GLN A 188 -6.40 -11.16 11.53
CA GLN A 188 -5.77 -11.86 10.40
C GLN A 188 -4.25 -11.87 10.56
N THR A 189 -3.58 -12.81 9.89
CA THR A 189 -2.12 -12.95 9.96
C THR A 189 -1.46 -12.20 8.80
N ALA A 190 -0.60 -11.23 9.12
CA ALA A 190 0.20 -10.50 8.12
C ALA A 190 1.30 -11.37 7.49
N PHE A 191 1.94 -10.86 6.43
CA PHE A 191 3.07 -11.52 5.74
C PHE A 191 4.23 -11.92 6.66
N ASN A 192 4.38 -11.22 7.80
CA ASN A 192 5.42 -11.49 8.79
C ASN A 192 4.98 -12.48 9.90
N GLY A 193 3.79 -13.06 9.79
CA GLY A 193 3.24 -14.01 10.76
C GLY A 193 2.61 -13.36 12.01
N ILE A 194 2.50 -12.03 12.08
CA ILE A 194 1.90 -11.32 13.21
C ILE A 194 0.39 -11.13 13.00
N SER A 195 -0.41 -11.34 14.05
CA SER A 195 -1.83 -11.02 14.06
C SER A 195 -2.03 -9.50 14.00
N THR A 196 -2.79 -9.03 13.02
CA THR A 196 -2.99 -7.61 12.73
C THR A 196 -4.42 -7.39 12.22
N ASP A 197 -4.83 -6.12 12.08
CA ASP A 197 -6.17 -5.77 11.60
C ASP A 197 -6.16 -5.36 10.12
N TYR A 198 -5.02 -4.87 9.61
CA TYR A 198 -4.83 -4.59 8.19
C TYR A 198 -3.41 -4.91 7.72
N GLU A 199 -3.29 -5.13 6.41
CA GLU A 199 -2.04 -5.09 5.65
C GLU A 199 -2.32 -4.48 4.27
N ILE A 200 -1.56 -3.47 3.90
CA ILE A 200 -1.66 -2.77 2.62
C ILE A 200 -0.30 -2.70 1.93
N LEU A 201 -0.32 -2.80 0.61
CA LEU A 201 0.83 -2.67 -0.27
C LEU A 201 0.76 -1.32 -0.98
N LEU A 202 1.68 -0.42 -0.65
CA LEU A 202 1.76 0.92 -1.21
C LEU A 202 2.94 1.02 -2.17
N PRO A 203 2.81 1.76 -3.29
CA PRO A 203 3.95 2.05 -4.14
C PRO A 203 4.91 3.05 -3.47
N GLU A 204 6.19 2.89 -3.75
CA GLU A 204 7.30 3.73 -3.31
C GLU A 204 8.18 4.07 -4.51
N ASN A 205 8.87 5.21 -4.51
CA ASN A 205 9.81 5.57 -5.57
C ASN A 205 11.22 5.85 -5.01
N GLU A 206 11.98 4.78 -4.75
CA GLU A 206 13.37 4.86 -4.28
C GLU A 206 14.43 4.43 -5.33
N GLU A 207 14.09 4.19 -6.60
CA GLU A 207 15.05 3.64 -7.57
C GLU A 207 15.99 4.68 -8.22
N VAL A 208 17.27 4.30 -8.34
CA VAL A 208 18.34 5.03 -9.06
C VAL A 208 17.94 5.28 -10.51
N GLY A 209 17.76 6.55 -10.89
CA GLY A 209 17.47 6.96 -12.26
C GLY A 209 15.99 7.22 -12.58
N ASP A 210 15.06 6.75 -11.73
CA ASP A 210 13.61 6.93 -11.88
C ASP A 210 12.97 7.75 -10.74
N GLY A 211 13.75 8.08 -9.69
CA GLY A 211 13.29 8.91 -8.57
C GLY A 211 14.13 8.88 -7.31
N GLU A 212 15.36 8.37 -7.37
CA GLU A 212 16.26 8.21 -6.22
C GLU A 212 16.26 9.39 -5.24
N GLY A 213 15.88 9.11 -3.99
CA GLY A 213 16.03 10.03 -2.86
C GLY A 213 14.79 10.84 -2.47
N VAL A 214 13.64 10.67 -3.13
CA VAL A 214 12.38 11.33 -2.69
C VAL A 214 11.47 10.33 -1.98
N ILE A 215 11.53 10.36 -0.66
CA ILE A 215 10.63 9.61 0.24
C ILE A 215 9.17 9.90 -0.13
N THR A 216 8.39 8.84 -0.39
CA THR A 216 6.95 8.96 -0.59
C THR A 216 6.27 9.17 0.77
N THR A 217 5.57 10.28 0.91
CA THR A 217 4.79 10.57 2.13
C THR A 217 3.34 10.17 1.92
N TYR A 218 2.82 9.33 2.80
CA TYR A 218 1.41 8.97 2.83
C TYR A 218 0.70 9.59 4.04
N TYR A 219 -0.48 10.12 3.78
CA TYR A 219 -1.46 10.55 4.77
C TYR A 219 -2.51 9.46 4.93
N ILE A 220 -2.78 9.11 6.19
CA ILE A 220 -3.69 8.00 6.52
C ILE A 220 -5.00 8.56 7.03
N TRP A 221 -6.07 8.06 6.45
CA TRP A 221 -7.44 8.35 6.86
C TRP A 221 -8.11 7.06 7.25
N PHE A 222 -8.94 7.14 8.28
CA PHE A 222 -9.67 6.00 8.78
C PHE A 222 -11.15 6.31 8.81
N GLU A 223 -11.93 5.43 8.21
CA GLU A 223 -13.39 5.46 8.25
C GLU A 223 -13.90 4.30 9.09
N MET A 224 -14.56 4.65 10.19
CA MET A 224 -15.20 3.68 11.07
C MET A 224 -16.59 3.30 10.57
N HIS A 225 -16.90 2.01 10.66
CA HIS A 225 -18.26 1.47 10.58
C HIS A 225 -18.81 1.10 11.95
#